data_AF-A0AAX2EJR2-F1
#
_entry.id   AF-A0AAX2EJR2-F1
#
_cell.length_a   1.000
_cell.length_b   1.000
_cell.length_c   1.000
_cell.angle_alpha   90.00
_cell.angle_beta   90.00
_cell.angle_gamma   90.00
#
_symmetry.space_group_name_H-M   'P 1'
#
loop_
_entity.id
_entity.type
_entity.pdbx_description
1 polymer ?
#
loop_
_entity_poly.entity_id
_entity_poly.type
_entity_poly.pdbx_seq_one_letter_code
_entity_poly.pdbx_strand_id
1 'polypeptide(L)' 'MFELVNQYFIPFIVIVLALLALTIFIRVKSAKTKKDRVIYNSYSVILGVFLVMLVAYKFV' A
#
# COMPACT_ATOMS: atom_id res chain seq x y z
N MET A 1 6.53 -2.45 19.72
CA MET A 1 5.80 -2.29 18.43
C MET A 1 6.57 -1.36 17.48
N PHE A 2 6.94 -0.16 17.91
CA PHE A 2 7.77 0.78 17.13
C PHE A 2 9.15 0.23 16.73
N GLU A 3 9.86 -0.44 17.65
CA GLU A 3 11.13 -1.13 17.32
C GLU A 3 10.99 -2.22 16.25
N LEU A 4 9.89 -2.99 16.27
CA LEU A 4 9.62 -3.99 15.24
C LEU A 4 9.44 -3.33 13.87
N VAL A 5 8.75 -2.19 13.80
CA VAL A 5 8.59 -1.46 12.54
C VAL A 5 9.93 -0.94 12.02
N ASN A 6 10.83 -0.49 12.91
CA ASN A 6 12.15 0.00 12.52
C ASN A 6 13.09 -1.16 12.08
N GLN A 7 13.09 -2.28 12.82
CA GLN A 7 13.89 -3.47 12.50
C GLN A 7 13.44 -4.14 11.20
N TYR A 8 12.13 -4.21 10.97
CA TYR A 8 11.52 -4.82 9.80
C TYR A 8 11.07 -3.77 8.76
N PHE A 9 11.64 -2.57 8.81
CA PHE A 9 11.24 -1.47 7.92
C PHE A 9 11.32 -1.84 6.43
N ILE A 10 12.43 -2.46 6.03
CA ILE A 10 12.65 -2.91 4.65
C ILE A 10 11.58 -3.93 4.21
N PRO A 11 11.33 -5.05 4.93
CA PRO A 11 10.27 -5.98 4.55
C PRO A 11 8.89 -5.33 4.56
N PHE A 12 8.59 -4.41 5.49
CA PHE A 12 7.32 -3.66 5.47
C PHE A 12 7.17 -2.81 4.20
N ILE A 13 8.20 -2.07 3.79
CA ILE A 13 8.18 -1.30 2.52
C ILE A 13 7.93 -2.22 1.33
N VAL A 14 8.65 -3.34 1.25
CA VAL A 14 8.55 -4.26 0.12
C VAL A 14 7.15 -4.85 0.01
N ILE A 15 6.55 -5.25 1.14
CA ILE A 15 5.19 -5.79 1.18
C ILE A 15 4.16 -4.72 0.75
N VAL A 16 4.29 -3.49 1.27
CA VAL A 16 3.37 -2.41 0.91
C VAL A 16 3.45 -2.07 -0.58
N LEU A 17 4.67 -2.00 -1.15
CA LEU A 17 4.85 -1.80 -2.58
C LEU A 17 4.27 -2.95 -3.42
N ALA A 18 4.48 -4.19 -3.00
CA ALA A 18 3.90 -5.36 -3.67
C ALA A 18 2.37 -5.35 -3.64
N LEU A 19 1.76 -5.01 -2.50
CA LEU A 19 0.31 -4.87 -2.36
C LEU A 19 -0.22 -3.71 -3.21
N LEU A 20 0.49 -2.60 -3.28
CA LEU A 20 0.10 -1.43 -4.07
C LEU A 20 0.15 -1.76 -5.57
N ALA A 21 1.20 -2.44 -6.03
CA ALA A 21 1.30 -2.95 -7.40
C ALA A 21 0.20 -3.96 -7.72
N LEU A 22 -0.09 -4.89 -6.81
CA LEU A 22 -1.17 -5.87 -6.98
C LEU A 22 -2.54 -5.18 -7.07
N THR A 23 -2.79 -4.18 -6.21
CA THR A 23 -4.03 -3.40 -6.19
C THR A 23 -4.24 -2.67 -7.52
N ILE A 24 -3.18 -2.06 -8.06
CA ILE A 24 -3.20 -1.42 -9.38
C ILE A 24 -3.46 -2.46 -10.47
N PHE A 25 -2.76 -3.59 -10.44
CA PHE A 25 -2.92 -4.66 -11.43
C PHE A 25 -4.36 -5.19 -11.46
N ILE A 26 -4.97 -5.44 -10.30
CA ILE A 26 -6.36 -5.89 -10.21
C ILE A 26 -7.31 -4.81 -10.71
N ARG A 27 -7.08 -3.54 -10.36
CA ARG A 27 -7.87 -2.40 -10.85
C ARG A 27 -7.85 -2.30 -12.38
N VAL A 28 -6.69 -2.51 -13.00
CA VAL A 28 -6.51 -2.39 -14.46
C VAL A 28 -7.07 -3.62 -15.19
N LYS A 29 -6.78 -4.84 -14.70
CA LYS A 29 -7.06 -6.08 -15.43
C LYS A 29 -8.38 -6.75 -15.06
N SER A 30 -8.82 -6.64 -13.81
CA SER A 30 -9.94 -7.41 -13.25
C SER A 30 -11.17 -6.58 -12.91
N ALA A 31 -11.00 -5.32 -12.51
CA ALA A 31 -12.12 -4.44 -12.14
C ALA A 31 -12.90 -3.96 -13.38
N LYS A 32 -13.89 -4.77 -13.79
CA LYS A 32 -14.76 -4.49 -14.94
C LYS A 32 -15.93 -3.57 -14.59
N THR A 33 -16.35 -3.52 -13.32
CA THR A 33 -17.47 -2.66 -12.89
C THR A 33 -17.00 -1.34 -12.29
N LYS A 34 -17.86 -0.30 -12.36
CA LYS A 34 -17.57 1.02 -11.75
C LYS A 34 -17.38 0.94 -10.23
N LYS A 35 -18.14 0.07 -9.55
CA LYS A 35 -18.04 -0.11 -8.08
C LYS A 35 -16.69 -0.72 -7.69
N ASP A 36 -16.25 -1.76 -8.40
CA ASP A 36 -14.95 -2.40 -8.12
C ASP A 36 -13.79 -1.40 -8.28
N ARG A 37 -13.84 -0.57 -9.34
CA ARG A 37 -12.82 0.46 -9.55
C ARG A 37 -12.74 1.46 -8.39
N VAL A 38 -13.87 1.86 -7.79
CA VAL A 38 -13.89 2.76 -6.62
C VAL A 38 -13.29 2.08 -5.39
N ILE A 39 -13.59 0.80 -5.18
CA ILE A 39 -13.04 0.00 -4.07
C ILE A 39 -11.50 -0.07 -4.21
N TYR A 40 -11.00 -0.54 -5.36
CA TYR A 40 -9.55 -0.63 -5.58
C TYR A 40 -8.84 0.72 -5.59
N ASN A 41 -9.52 1.79 -6.03
CA ASN A 41 -8.97 3.14 -5.92
C ASN A 41 -8.80 3.57 -4.46
N SER A 42 -9.80 3.29 -3.62
CA SER A 42 -9.73 3.57 -2.17
C SER A 42 -8.61 2.77 -1.50
N TYR A 43 -8.45 1.49 -1.84
CA TYR A 43 -7.34 0.67 -1.37
C TYR A 43 -5.97 1.22 -1.79
N SER A 44 -5.82 1.68 -3.03
CA SER A 44 -4.57 2.31 -3.49
C SER A 44 -4.25 3.58 -2.70
N VAL A 45 -5.26 4.41 -2.39
CA VAL A 45 -5.07 5.62 -1.57
C VAL A 45 -4.65 5.25 -0.16
N ILE A 46 -5.31 4.28 0.48
CA ILE A 46 -4.95 3.82 1.84
C ILE A 46 -3.52 3.29 1.86
N LEU A 47 -3.13 2.44 0.90
CA LEU A 47 -1.77 1.93 0.80
C LEU A 47 -0.74 3.04 0.56
N GLY A 48 -1.09 4.06 -0.23
CA GLY A 48 -0.24 5.22 -0.44
C GLY A 48 -0.02 6.02 0.84
N VAL A 49 -1.08 6.30 1.61
CA VAL A 49 -0.98 6.98 2.91
C VAL A 49 -0.14 6.15 3.88
N PHE A 50 -0.37 4.83 3.92
CA PHE A 50 0.39 3.93 4.79
C PHE A 50 1.89 3.92 4.44
N LEU A 51 2.22 3.94 3.14
CA LEU A 51 3.60 4.04 2.66
C LEU A 51 4.25 5.37 3.08
N VAL A 52 3.53 6.49 2.94
CA VAL A 52 4.03 7.82 3.37
C VAL A 52 4.27 7.84 4.87
N MET A 53 3.36 7.30 5.69
CA MET A 53 3.53 7.21 7.14
C MET A 53 4.72 6.33 7.53
N LEU A 54 4.90 5.18 6.86
CA LEU A 54 6.01 4.28 7.12
C LEU A 54 7.34 4.96 6.81
N VAL A 55 7.44 5.62 5.65
CA VAL A 55 8.62 6.41 5.25
C VAL A 55 8.89 7.53 6.25
N ALA A 56 7.87 8.34 6.58
CA ALA A 56 8.00 9.40 7.57
C ALA A 56 8.52 8.88 8.91
N TYR A 57 8.02 7.74 9.39
CA TYR A 57 8.47 7.12 10.64
C TYR A 57 9.96 6.70 10.63
N LYS A 58 10.56 6.42 9.46
CA LYS A 58 12.00 6.09 9.38
C LYS A 58 12.88 7.34 9.44
N PHE A 59 12.37 8.47 8.96
CA PHE A 59 13.11 9.71 8.80
C PHE A 59 12.81 10.77 9.86
N VAL A 60 11.80 10.55 10.71
CA VAL A 60 11.44 11.33 11.90
C VAL A 60 11.89 10.58 13.14
#